data_AF-A0A0P4WDE2-F1
#
_entry.id   AF-A0A0P4WDE2-F1
#
_cell.length_a   1.000
_cell.length_b   1.000
_cell.length_c   1.000
_cell.angle_alpha   90.00
_cell.angle_beta   90.00
_cell.angle_gamma   90.00
#
_symmetry.space_group_name_H-M   'P 1'
#
loop_
_entity.id
_entity.type
_entity.pdbx_description
1 polymer ?
#
loop_
_entity_poly.entity_id
_entity_poly.type
_entity_poly.pdbx_seq_one_letter_code
_entity_poly.pdbx_strand_id
1 'polypeptide(L)'
;MLSEVQGWSLKLCLVVQKAASLERDLINIYDDCGSSKGCFGFPAECETNKKCTMLVTYSKVSSGYKFEIVGSTTTGYVAAGLSDDEKMGDDSVMVCLPSTGGDSGPDVVMAFNNGRSNEMLVEKKYGLSDIQAAVVNGQAYCTFVRDASTEISGIVFDLDKDRFHLMVATGPVNPNGLSYHDKRTVSSGTVALDSFETAESRSDLFRTLHACFMVGAWICAASCGIMVARYFKKTWLKSRSCGIDQWFHLHRFFMGLTWSLVIAGVVLILYYLNGWKDLDSRNKEHAILGVVSTGLCFIQPFMALCRCSPTHKRRPVFNWLHWFVGNSAQILGIAAIYFGFGLIGAPTWVVFILIIFVAFHCLIHLLLSIGQCISDSRAESSSNVYPMKELNGSRTPLQPSEKNTDAPGAGFRKVMLFFYFLGNFLITAALLLVITVDEKTLKEWGVIFWE
;
A
#
# COMPACT_ATOMS: atom_id res chain seq x y z
N MET A 1 -32.52 -34.18 -42.14
CA MET A 1 -33.01 -34.59 -40.81
C MET A 1 -32.14 -35.63 -40.10
N LEU A 2 -32.12 -36.92 -40.44
CA LEU A 2 -31.32 -37.92 -39.68
C LEU A 2 -29.80 -37.70 -39.72
N SER A 3 -29.24 -37.30 -40.86
CA SER A 3 -27.82 -36.96 -41.02
C SER A 3 -27.43 -35.67 -40.28
N GLU A 4 -28.33 -34.69 -40.24
CA GLU A 4 -28.12 -33.46 -39.47
C GLU A 4 -28.12 -33.77 -37.97
N VAL A 5 -29.11 -34.51 -37.46
CA VAL A 5 -29.21 -34.87 -36.02
C VAL A 5 -28.00 -35.69 -35.56
N GLN A 6 -27.48 -36.61 -36.38
CA GLN A 6 -26.23 -37.32 -36.08
C GLN A 6 -25.01 -36.37 -36.06
N GLY A 7 -24.94 -35.39 -36.98
CA GLY A 7 -23.89 -34.37 -36.99
C GLY A 7 -23.92 -33.44 -35.78
N TRP A 8 -25.11 -33.08 -35.27
CA TRP A 8 -25.28 -32.30 -34.04
C TRP A 8 -24.86 -33.11 -32.80
N SER A 9 -25.23 -34.39 -32.73
CA SER A 9 -24.86 -35.29 -31.63
C SER A 9 -23.33 -35.51 -31.53
N LEU A 10 -22.66 -35.71 -32.67
CA LEU A 10 -21.20 -35.89 -32.70
C LEU A 10 -20.44 -34.63 -32.27
N LYS A 11 -20.88 -33.45 -32.73
CA LYS A 11 -20.30 -32.16 -32.31
C LYS A 11 -20.48 -31.91 -30.82
N LEU A 12 -21.67 -32.19 -30.28
CA LEU A 12 -21.93 -32.04 -28.85
C LEU A 12 -21.05 -32.98 -28.01
N CYS A 13 -20.89 -34.24 -28.45
CA CYS A 13 -20.05 -35.22 -27.76
C CYS A 13 -18.58 -34.79 -27.73
N LEU A 14 -18.05 -34.27 -28.84
CA LEU A 14 -16.67 -33.74 -28.91
C LEU A 14 -16.46 -32.53 -28.00
N VAL A 15 -17.44 -31.62 -27.92
CA VAL A 15 -17.38 -30.46 -27.03
C VAL A 15 -17.35 -30.90 -25.56
N VAL A 16 -18.20 -31.86 -25.17
CA VAL A 16 -18.24 -32.39 -23.80
C VAL A 16 -16.95 -33.11 -23.44
N GLN A 17 -16.39 -33.92 -24.34
CA GLN A 17 -15.11 -34.60 -24.11
C GLN A 17 -13.95 -33.62 -23.94
N LYS A 18 -13.90 -32.56 -24.75
CA LYS A 18 -12.88 -31.51 -24.65
C LYS A 18 -12.99 -30.75 -23.32
N ALA A 19 -14.20 -30.36 -22.92
CA ALA A 19 -14.43 -29.70 -21.63
C ALA A 19 -14.00 -30.58 -20.44
N ALA A 20 -14.37 -31.87 -20.47
CA ALA A 20 -13.97 -32.82 -19.43
C ALA A 20 -12.45 -33.09 -19.40
N SER A 21 -11.75 -32.96 -20.53
CA SER A 21 -10.28 -33.03 -20.57
C SER A 21 -9.66 -31.82 -19.90
N LEU A 22 -10.09 -30.61 -20.26
CA LEU A 22 -9.56 -29.36 -19.69
C LEU A 22 -9.82 -29.25 -18.19
N GLU A 23 -10.97 -29.77 -17.71
CA GLU A 23 -11.24 -29.84 -16.28
C GLU A 23 -10.27 -30.78 -15.55
N ARG A 24 -9.95 -31.95 -16.13
CA ARG A 24 -8.94 -32.85 -15.55
C ARG A 24 -7.54 -32.23 -15.55
N ASP A 25 -7.16 -31.59 -16.65
CA ASP A 25 -5.86 -30.92 -16.77
C ASP A 25 -5.73 -29.81 -15.73
N LEU A 26 -6.80 -29.03 -15.50
CA LEU A 26 -6.85 -28.02 -14.44
C LEU A 26 -6.73 -28.61 -13.03
N ILE A 27 -7.37 -29.74 -12.74
CA ILE A 27 -7.24 -30.42 -11.43
C ILE A 27 -5.80 -30.86 -11.17
N ASN A 28 -5.12 -31.31 -12.22
CA ASN A 28 -3.75 -31.84 -12.18
C ASN A 28 -2.69 -30.79 -12.55
N ILE A 29 -3.05 -29.49 -12.57
CA ILE A 29 -2.14 -28.45 -13.08
C ILE A 29 -0.82 -28.38 -12.32
N TYR A 30 -0.87 -28.68 -11.01
CA TYR A 30 0.29 -28.71 -10.11
C TYR A 30 1.13 -29.99 -10.18
N ASP A 31 0.67 -31.00 -10.92
CA ASP A 31 1.42 -32.24 -11.04
C ASP A 31 2.70 -31.97 -11.81
N ASP A 32 3.79 -32.58 -11.35
CA ASP A 32 5.16 -32.41 -11.84
C ASP A 32 5.80 -31.02 -11.68
N CYS A 33 5.17 -30.11 -10.91
CA CYS A 33 5.80 -28.85 -10.52
C CYS A 33 7.14 -29.10 -9.80
N GLY A 34 8.22 -28.49 -10.29
CA GLY A 34 9.56 -28.63 -9.74
C GLY A 34 10.31 -29.90 -10.13
N SER A 35 9.74 -30.72 -11.03
CA SER A 35 10.41 -31.91 -11.58
C SER A 35 10.56 -31.85 -13.10
N SER A 36 9.46 -31.84 -13.84
CA SER A 36 9.42 -31.74 -15.30
C SER A 36 8.54 -30.59 -15.80
N LYS A 37 7.96 -29.84 -14.87
CA LYS A 37 7.12 -28.67 -15.11
C LYS A 37 7.57 -27.54 -14.17
N GLY A 38 7.83 -26.36 -14.72
CA GLY A 38 8.03 -25.15 -13.92
C GLY A 38 6.69 -24.51 -13.57
N CYS A 39 6.58 -23.97 -12.35
CA CYS A 39 5.34 -23.41 -11.82
C CYS A 39 5.61 -22.10 -11.07
N PHE A 40 4.78 -21.09 -11.33
CA PHE A 40 4.90 -19.78 -10.69
C PHE A 40 3.54 -19.07 -10.61
N GLY A 41 3.20 -18.50 -9.46
CA GLY A 41 1.86 -18.01 -9.18
C GLY A 41 1.76 -17.09 -7.98
N PHE A 42 0.52 -16.69 -7.68
CA PHE A 42 0.18 -15.77 -6.61
C PHE A 42 -0.98 -16.30 -5.75
N PRO A 43 -0.98 -16.11 -4.42
CA PRO A 43 0.04 -15.41 -3.61
C PRO A 43 1.38 -16.14 -3.58
N ALA A 44 2.44 -15.51 -3.06
CA ALA A 44 3.75 -16.15 -2.95
C ALA A 44 3.66 -17.52 -2.26
N GLU A 45 4.39 -18.52 -2.78
CA GLU A 45 4.43 -19.91 -2.26
C GLU A 45 3.08 -20.66 -2.34
N CYS A 46 2.15 -20.20 -3.18
CA CYS A 46 0.86 -20.85 -3.36
C CYS A 46 0.96 -22.21 -4.06
N GLU A 47 2.05 -22.46 -4.79
CA GLU A 47 2.31 -23.65 -5.59
C GLU A 47 2.52 -24.85 -4.67
N THR A 48 3.30 -24.68 -3.60
CA THR A 48 3.54 -25.69 -2.57
C THR A 48 2.22 -26.11 -1.89
N ASN A 49 1.32 -25.16 -1.70
CA ASN A 49 0.05 -25.38 -1.02
C ASN A 49 -1.12 -25.67 -1.99
N LYS A 50 -0.86 -25.71 -3.30
CA LYS A 50 -1.85 -25.88 -4.38
C LYS A 50 -3.05 -24.91 -4.28
N LYS A 51 -2.79 -23.66 -3.89
CA LYS A 51 -3.80 -22.63 -3.58
C LYS A 51 -3.63 -21.34 -4.37
N CYS A 52 -2.96 -21.40 -5.52
CA CYS A 52 -2.76 -20.22 -6.35
C CYS A 52 -4.09 -19.68 -6.88
N THR A 53 -4.25 -18.37 -6.78
CA THR A 53 -5.37 -17.63 -7.38
C THR A 53 -5.09 -17.23 -8.82
N MET A 54 -3.80 -17.17 -9.19
CA MET A 54 -3.30 -17.12 -10.55
C MET A 54 -1.99 -17.89 -10.62
N LEU A 55 -1.79 -18.66 -11.69
CA LEU A 55 -0.65 -19.55 -11.87
C LEU A 55 -0.31 -19.64 -13.36
N VAL A 56 0.98 -19.61 -13.65
CA VAL A 56 1.54 -20.06 -14.92
C VAL A 56 2.35 -21.34 -14.68
N THR A 57 2.20 -22.29 -15.58
CA THR A 57 3.08 -23.45 -15.67
C THR A 57 3.70 -23.54 -17.05
N TYR A 58 4.86 -24.17 -17.13
CA TYR A 58 5.55 -24.39 -18.40
C TYR A 58 6.34 -25.70 -18.40
N SER A 59 6.41 -26.35 -19.56
CA SER A 59 7.26 -27.53 -19.77
C SER A 59 7.76 -27.60 -21.21
N LYS A 60 8.92 -28.22 -21.40
CA LYS A 60 9.54 -28.35 -22.73
C LYS A 60 8.82 -29.43 -23.54
N VAL A 61 8.52 -29.13 -24.79
CA VAL A 61 7.95 -30.06 -25.78
C VAL A 61 8.78 -30.02 -27.07
N SER A 62 8.54 -30.94 -28.00
CA SER A 62 9.35 -31.04 -29.22
C SER A 62 9.30 -29.80 -30.13
N SER A 63 8.18 -29.07 -30.10
CA SER A 63 7.93 -27.87 -30.91
C SER A 63 8.21 -26.56 -30.19
N GLY A 64 8.67 -26.60 -28.93
CA GLY A 64 8.89 -25.40 -28.11
C GLY A 64 8.56 -25.65 -26.65
N TYR A 65 7.71 -24.80 -26.07
CA TYR A 65 7.31 -24.88 -24.66
C TYR A 65 5.80 -24.89 -24.52
N LYS A 66 5.25 -25.90 -23.83
CA LYS A 66 3.84 -25.91 -23.45
C LYS A 66 3.66 -25.00 -22.24
N PHE A 67 2.75 -24.05 -22.35
CA PHE A 67 2.32 -23.19 -21.25
C PHE A 67 0.90 -23.55 -20.81
N GLU A 68 0.63 -23.34 -19.53
CA GLU A 68 -0.71 -23.35 -18.97
C GLU A 68 -0.88 -22.10 -18.09
N ILE A 69 -1.95 -21.34 -18.28
CA ILE A 69 -2.28 -20.15 -17.51
C ILE A 69 -3.66 -20.36 -16.89
N VAL A 70 -3.74 -20.17 -15.57
CA VAL A 70 -5.00 -20.21 -14.83
C VAL A 70 -5.16 -18.98 -13.95
N GLY A 71 -6.40 -18.49 -13.83
CA GLY A 71 -6.77 -17.57 -12.76
C GLY A 71 -8.25 -17.21 -12.79
N SER A 72 -8.69 -16.41 -11.81
CA SER A 72 -10.10 -16.03 -11.66
C SER A 72 -10.62 -15.23 -12.86
N THR A 73 -11.87 -15.49 -13.26
CA THR A 73 -12.55 -14.73 -14.34
C THR A 73 -13.11 -13.37 -13.90
N THR A 74 -13.05 -13.04 -12.62
CA THR A 74 -13.67 -11.83 -12.04
C THR A 74 -12.97 -10.52 -12.41
N THR A 75 -11.71 -10.61 -12.84
CA THR A 75 -10.81 -9.47 -13.04
C THR A 75 -10.75 -9.03 -14.49
N GLY A 76 -10.86 -9.95 -15.46
CA GLY A 76 -10.94 -9.65 -16.90
C GLY A 76 -9.90 -10.38 -17.73
N TYR A 77 -8.64 -10.47 -17.29
CA TYR A 77 -7.58 -11.28 -17.91
C TYR A 77 -6.70 -11.94 -16.85
N VAL A 78 -5.97 -12.99 -17.26
CA VAL A 78 -4.83 -13.53 -16.54
C VAL A 78 -3.66 -13.61 -17.51
N ALA A 79 -2.52 -13.02 -17.17
CA ALA A 79 -1.39 -12.92 -18.08
C ALA A 79 -0.11 -13.42 -17.43
N ALA A 80 0.74 -14.04 -18.25
CA ALA A 80 2.10 -14.42 -17.92
C ALA A 80 3.09 -13.59 -18.76
N GLY A 81 4.08 -12.98 -18.12
CA GLY A 81 5.11 -12.17 -18.77
C GLY A 81 6.49 -12.81 -18.62
N LEU A 82 7.30 -12.66 -19.66
CA LEU A 82 8.73 -12.95 -19.66
C LEU A 82 9.49 -11.63 -19.77
N SER A 83 10.32 -11.35 -18.77
CA SER A 83 11.06 -10.09 -18.65
C SER A 83 12.54 -10.34 -18.39
N ASP A 84 13.38 -9.38 -18.76
CA ASP A 84 14.80 -9.35 -18.44
C ASP A 84 15.09 -8.77 -17.04
N ASP A 85 14.11 -8.09 -16.42
CA ASP A 85 14.23 -7.52 -15.08
C ASP A 85 12.99 -7.77 -14.19
N GLU A 86 13.05 -7.29 -12.94
CA GLU A 86 11.97 -7.48 -11.95
C GLU A 86 10.81 -6.48 -12.09
N LYS A 87 10.73 -5.73 -13.19
CA LYS A 87 9.82 -4.59 -13.37
C LYS A 87 9.06 -4.78 -14.68
N MET A 88 7.81 -4.33 -14.70
CA MET A 88 7.08 -4.22 -15.96
C MET A 88 7.83 -3.22 -16.86
N GLY A 89 8.30 -3.73 -17.98
CA GLY A 89 9.22 -3.08 -18.90
C GLY A 89 8.94 -3.51 -20.34
N ASP A 90 9.99 -3.87 -21.07
CA ASP A 90 9.89 -4.35 -22.45
C ASP A 90 9.69 -5.87 -22.47
N ASP A 91 8.48 -6.30 -22.11
CA ASP A 91 8.19 -7.70 -21.78
C ASP A 91 7.36 -8.42 -22.86
N SER A 92 7.65 -9.71 -23.07
CA SER A 92 6.80 -10.61 -23.86
C SER A 92 5.67 -11.16 -23.00
N VAL A 93 4.41 -10.91 -23.39
CA VAL A 93 3.25 -11.24 -22.55
C VAL A 93 2.30 -12.21 -23.26
N MET A 94 1.93 -13.28 -22.58
CA MET A 94 0.89 -14.24 -22.99
C MET A 94 -0.35 -14.01 -22.14
N VAL A 95 -1.49 -13.76 -22.77
CA VAL A 95 -2.73 -13.33 -22.10
C VAL A 95 -3.81 -14.38 -22.29
N CYS A 96 -4.31 -14.94 -21.19
CA CYS A 96 -5.52 -15.75 -21.14
C CYS A 96 -6.74 -14.85 -20.88
N LEU A 97 -7.67 -14.84 -21.83
CA LEU A 97 -8.90 -14.06 -21.82
C LEU A 97 -10.09 -15.00 -21.56
N PRO A 98 -10.86 -14.84 -20.47
CA PRO A 98 -12.08 -15.60 -20.20
C PRO A 98 -13.20 -15.31 -21.20
N SER A 99 -13.24 -14.10 -21.76
CA SER A 99 -14.12 -13.70 -22.86
C SER A 99 -13.49 -12.50 -23.57
N THR A 100 -13.69 -12.42 -24.89
CA THR A 100 -13.24 -11.28 -25.72
C THR A 100 -14.33 -10.23 -25.99
N GLY A 101 -15.50 -10.37 -25.35
CA GLY A 101 -16.68 -9.51 -25.55
C GLY A 101 -17.50 -9.90 -26.78
N GLY A 102 -18.82 -10.02 -26.62
CA GLY A 102 -19.71 -10.72 -27.57
C GLY A 102 -19.73 -12.24 -27.33
N ASP A 103 -20.44 -13.00 -28.18
CA ASP A 103 -20.54 -14.48 -28.11
C ASP A 103 -19.20 -15.23 -28.32
N SER A 104 -18.07 -14.54 -28.26
CA SER A 104 -16.74 -15.14 -28.38
C SER A 104 -16.26 -15.72 -27.05
N GLY A 105 -15.93 -17.00 -27.10
CA GLY A 105 -15.44 -17.78 -25.96
C GLY A 105 -14.05 -17.37 -25.47
N PRO A 106 -13.52 -18.09 -24.47
CA PRO A 106 -12.19 -17.86 -23.92
C PRO A 106 -11.09 -18.06 -24.96
N ASP A 107 -10.00 -17.32 -24.83
CA ASP A 107 -8.94 -17.28 -25.83
C ASP A 107 -7.56 -16.89 -25.26
N VAL A 108 -6.48 -17.18 -26.00
CA VAL A 108 -5.10 -16.80 -25.65
C VAL A 108 -4.52 -15.84 -26.67
N VAL A 109 -3.96 -14.71 -26.25
CA VAL A 109 -3.33 -13.76 -27.19
C VAL A 109 -1.95 -13.33 -26.72
N MET A 110 -1.09 -12.98 -27.67
CA MET A 110 0.19 -12.34 -27.40
C MET A 110 0.05 -10.82 -27.29
N ALA A 111 0.78 -10.26 -26.35
CA ALA A 111 0.91 -8.83 -26.12
C ALA A 111 2.38 -8.47 -25.82
N PHE A 112 2.68 -7.19 -25.89
CA PHE A 112 3.98 -6.65 -25.53
C PHE A 112 3.79 -5.50 -24.54
N ASN A 113 4.60 -5.50 -23.49
CA ASN A 113 4.72 -4.33 -22.64
C ASN A 113 5.79 -3.40 -23.22
N ASN A 114 5.50 -2.10 -23.24
CA ASN A 114 6.48 -1.06 -23.55
C ASN A 114 6.53 -0.14 -22.32
N GLY A 115 7.58 -0.31 -21.51
CA GLY A 115 7.62 0.24 -20.16
C GLY A 115 6.41 -0.23 -19.32
N ARG A 116 5.50 0.69 -18.99
CA ARG A 116 4.31 0.40 -18.16
C ARG A 116 2.99 0.37 -18.95
N SER A 117 3.08 0.46 -20.26
CA SER A 117 1.94 0.34 -21.16
C SER A 117 1.92 -1.04 -21.78
N ASN A 118 0.74 -1.52 -22.15
CA ASN A 118 0.55 -2.82 -22.77
C ASN A 118 -0.20 -2.66 -24.09
N GLU A 119 0.25 -3.38 -25.11
CA GLU A 119 -0.37 -3.43 -26.43
C GLU A 119 -0.50 -4.87 -26.90
N MET A 120 -1.67 -5.24 -27.43
CA MET A 120 -1.88 -6.54 -28.06
C MET A 120 -1.13 -6.60 -29.39
N LEU A 121 -0.51 -7.74 -29.71
CA LEU A 121 0.15 -7.90 -30.99
C LEU A 121 -0.87 -7.87 -32.14
N VAL A 122 -0.44 -7.33 -33.29
CA VAL A 122 -1.23 -7.33 -34.54
C VAL A 122 -1.57 -8.77 -34.92
N GLU A 123 -0.58 -9.64 -34.93
CA GLU A 123 -0.78 -11.09 -35.01
C GLU A 123 -0.96 -11.65 -33.59
N LYS A 124 -2.22 -11.71 -33.16
CA LYS A 124 -2.59 -12.13 -31.79
C LYS A 124 -2.09 -13.52 -31.40
N LYS A 125 -1.78 -14.39 -32.36
CA LYS A 125 -1.34 -15.78 -32.16
C LYS A 125 0.13 -16.01 -32.53
N TYR A 126 0.89 -14.95 -32.70
CA TYR A 126 2.27 -15.05 -33.16
C TYR A 126 3.10 -15.98 -32.26
N GLY A 127 3.71 -17.00 -32.86
CA GLY A 127 4.49 -18.01 -32.16
C GLY A 127 3.69 -18.94 -31.24
N LEU A 128 2.35 -18.98 -31.36
CA LEU A 128 1.47 -19.86 -30.58
C LEU A 128 0.85 -20.96 -31.44
N SER A 129 0.81 -22.19 -30.92
CA SER A 129 0.17 -23.36 -31.50
C SER A 129 -0.57 -24.18 -30.44
N ASP A 130 -1.33 -25.20 -30.86
CA ASP A 130 -2.05 -26.13 -29.97
C ASP A 130 -2.93 -25.46 -28.87
N ILE A 131 -3.56 -24.35 -29.23
CA ILE A 131 -4.31 -23.51 -28.30
C ILE A 131 -5.62 -24.17 -27.86
N GLN A 132 -5.83 -24.24 -26.55
CA GLN A 132 -7.09 -24.59 -25.93
C GLN A 132 -7.37 -23.63 -24.79
N ALA A 133 -8.57 -23.08 -24.74
CA ALA A 133 -9.00 -22.18 -23.68
C ALA A 133 -10.42 -22.54 -23.25
N ALA A 134 -10.68 -22.48 -21.95
CA ALA A 134 -11.99 -22.74 -21.35
C ALA A 134 -12.16 -21.91 -20.08
N VAL A 135 -13.42 -21.68 -19.71
CA VAL A 135 -13.77 -21.26 -18.35
C VAL A 135 -14.27 -22.49 -17.61
N VAL A 136 -13.55 -22.89 -16.58
CA VAL A 136 -13.84 -24.08 -15.78
C VAL A 136 -13.96 -23.66 -14.32
N ASN A 137 -15.11 -23.93 -13.68
CA ASN A 137 -15.34 -23.64 -12.26
C ASN A 137 -15.01 -22.18 -11.86
N GLY A 138 -15.37 -21.21 -12.71
CA GLY A 138 -15.12 -19.78 -12.46
C GLY A 138 -13.66 -19.33 -12.65
N GLN A 139 -12.83 -20.16 -13.27
CA GLN A 139 -11.44 -19.86 -13.61
C GLN A 139 -11.25 -19.90 -15.13
N ALA A 140 -10.53 -18.92 -15.66
CA ALA A 140 -9.99 -18.99 -17.00
C ALA A 140 -8.85 -20.01 -16.99
N TYR A 141 -8.87 -20.98 -17.88
CA TYR A 141 -7.80 -21.94 -18.07
C TYR A 141 -7.42 -22.00 -19.55
N CYS A 142 -6.15 -21.73 -19.81
CA CYS A 142 -5.59 -21.65 -21.14
C CYS A 142 -4.35 -22.53 -21.24
N THR A 143 -4.26 -23.38 -22.25
CA THR A 143 -3.07 -24.14 -22.59
C THR A 143 -2.72 -23.98 -24.06
N PHE A 144 -1.43 -23.87 -24.35
CA PHE A 144 -0.91 -23.63 -25.70
C PHE A 144 0.57 -24.02 -25.75
N VAL A 145 1.08 -24.20 -26.96
CA VAL A 145 2.52 -24.33 -27.20
C VAL A 145 3.03 -23.01 -27.75
N ARG A 146 4.13 -22.53 -27.18
CA ARG A 146 4.87 -21.35 -27.64
C ARG A 146 6.17 -21.78 -28.29
N ASP A 147 6.49 -21.19 -29.44
CA ASP A 147 7.76 -21.40 -30.13
C ASP A 147 8.95 -21.06 -29.21
N ALA A 148 10.03 -21.83 -29.31
CA ALA A 148 11.22 -21.62 -28.49
C ALA A 148 11.90 -20.26 -28.73
N SER A 149 11.72 -19.66 -29.91
CA SER A 149 12.28 -18.34 -30.23
C SER A 149 11.25 -17.50 -30.98
N THR A 150 11.00 -16.30 -30.47
CA THR A 150 10.08 -15.32 -31.07
C THR A 150 10.71 -13.94 -31.07
N GLU A 151 10.58 -13.19 -32.16
CA GLU A 151 10.99 -11.77 -32.22
C GLU A 151 9.77 -10.86 -32.08
N ILE A 152 9.73 -10.07 -31.02
CA ILE A 152 8.60 -9.17 -30.72
C ILE A 152 9.16 -7.78 -30.50
N SER A 153 8.67 -6.79 -31.27
CA SER A 153 9.12 -5.40 -31.19
C SER A 153 10.64 -5.22 -31.34
N GLY A 154 11.30 -6.09 -32.11
CA GLY A 154 12.76 -6.06 -32.34
C GLY A 154 13.60 -6.71 -31.22
N ILE A 155 12.95 -7.32 -30.23
CA ILE A 155 13.59 -8.08 -29.15
C ILE A 155 13.37 -9.56 -29.40
N VAL A 156 14.45 -10.34 -29.38
CA VAL A 156 14.39 -11.79 -29.49
C VAL A 156 14.23 -12.38 -28.10
N PHE A 157 13.17 -13.19 -27.93
CA PHE A 157 12.94 -13.98 -26.72
C PHE A 157 13.27 -15.44 -27.03
N ASP A 158 14.45 -15.92 -26.63
CA ASP A 158 14.91 -17.29 -26.85
C ASP A 158 14.77 -18.11 -25.55
N LEU A 159 13.69 -18.89 -25.45
CA LEU A 159 13.34 -19.70 -24.29
C LEU A 159 14.34 -20.84 -24.01
N ASP A 160 15.19 -21.21 -24.97
CA ASP A 160 16.23 -22.23 -24.81
C ASP A 160 17.56 -21.67 -24.30
N LYS A 161 17.83 -20.37 -24.50
CA LYS A 161 19.12 -19.75 -24.15
C LYS A 161 19.03 -18.72 -23.04
N ASP A 162 17.95 -17.95 -23.04
CA ASP A 162 17.79 -16.82 -22.16
C ASP A 162 17.21 -17.24 -20.81
N ARG A 163 17.39 -16.38 -19.81
CA ARG A 163 16.77 -16.52 -18.50
C ARG A 163 15.84 -15.34 -18.27
N PHE A 164 14.64 -15.61 -17.77
CA PHE A 164 13.62 -14.58 -17.62
C PHE A 164 13.15 -14.46 -16.18
N HIS A 165 12.85 -13.24 -15.76
CA HIS A 165 11.92 -13.04 -14.68
C HIS A 165 10.52 -13.44 -15.15
N LEU A 166 9.87 -14.31 -14.38
CA LEU A 166 8.50 -14.72 -14.63
C LEU A 166 7.56 -13.73 -13.95
N MET A 167 6.57 -13.24 -14.68
CA MET A 167 5.55 -12.35 -14.15
C MET A 167 4.18 -12.99 -14.31
N VAL A 168 3.31 -12.86 -13.31
CA VAL A 168 1.91 -13.23 -13.42
C VAL A 168 1.06 -12.08 -12.92
N ALA A 169 0.06 -11.70 -13.71
CA ALA A 169 -0.80 -10.57 -13.39
C ALA A 169 -2.25 -10.81 -13.83
N THR A 170 -3.17 -10.15 -13.15
CA THR A 170 -4.59 -10.17 -13.50
C THR A 170 -5.19 -8.78 -13.37
N GLY A 171 -6.15 -8.43 -14.22
CA GLY A 171 -6.80 -7.14 -14.20
C GLY A 171 -7.86 -7.02 -15.30
N PRO A 172 -8.43 -5.81 -15.48
CA PRO A 172 -9.46 -5.56 -16.48
C PRO A 172 -8.92 -5.47 -17.90
N VAL A 173 -9.77 -5.82 -18.86
CA VAL A 173 -9.46 -5.74 -20.30
C VAL A 173 -10.11 -4.48 -20.87
N ASN A 174 -9.35 -3.73 -21.67
CA ASN A 174 -9.86 -2.60 -22.46
C ASN A 174 -9.88 -2.96 -23.96
N PRO A 175 -10.66 -2.24 -24.78
CA PRO A 175 -10.71 -2.48 -26.23
C PRO A 175 -9.35 -2.43 -26.95
N ASN A 176 -8.39 -1.65 -26.42
CA ASN A 176 -7.08 -1.42 -27.03
C ASN A 176 -5.93 -2.21 -26.38
N GLY A 177 -6.20 -3.03 -25.36
CA GLY A 177 -5.14 -3.74 -24.63
C GLY A 177 -5.52 -4.07 -23.19
N LEU A 178 -4.53 -4.46 -22.40
CA LEU A 178 -4.75 -4.74 -20.97
C LEU A 178 -4.78 -3.44 -20.16
N SER A 179 -5.73 -3.35 -19.23
CA SER A 179 -5.66 -2.33 -18.18
C SER A 179 -4.57 -2.69 -17.17
N TYR A 180 -4.31 -1.76 -16.24
CA TYR A 180 -3.44 -2.06 -15.12
C TYR A 180 -3.95 -3.23 -14.29
N HIS A 181 -3.02 -4.09 -13.89
CA HIS A 181 -3.30 -5.26 -13.09
C HIS A 181 -3.81 -4.88 -11.68
N ASP A 182 -4.79 -5.62 -11.16
CA ASP A 182 -5.26 -5.52 -9.77
C ASP A 182 -4.33 -6.30 -8.83
N LYS A 183 -3.85 -7.46 -9.29
CA LYS A 183 -2.89 -8.30 -8.57
C LYS A 183 -1.75 -8.68 -9.50
N ARG A 184 -0.54 -8.76 -8.95
CA ARG A 184 0.65 -9.22 -9.68
C ARG A 184 1.65 -9.92 -8.77
N THR A 185 2.53 -10.70 -9.37
CA THR A 185 3.77 -11.20 -8.77
C THR A 185 4.88 -11.28 -9.83
N VAL A 186 6.13 -11.22 -9.39
CA VAL A 186 7.33 -11.39 -10.23
C VAL A 186 8.33 -12.27 -9.50
N SER A 187 9.06 -13.12 -10.23
CA SER A 187 10.09 -13.96 -9.64
C SER A 187 11.25 -13.14 -9.07
N SER A 188 11.85 -13.61 -7.98
CA SER A 188 12.98 -12.97 -7.29
C SER A 188 14.27 -12.99 -8.10
N GLY A 189 14.38 -13.93 -9.05
CA GLY A 189 15.50 -14.06 -9.96
C GLY A 189 15.04 -14.55 -11.33
N THR A 190 15.99 -14.64 -12.26
CA THR A 190 15.74 -15.17 -13.59
C THR A 190 15.73 -16.69 -13.58
N VAL A 191 14.84 -17.28 -14.38
CA VAL A 191 14.64 -18.73 -14.50
C VAL A 191 14.92 -19.15 -15.93
N ALA A 192 15.62 -20.28 -16.08
CA ALA A 192 15.75 -20.97 -17.36
C ALA A 192 14.57 -21.92 -17.52
N LEU A 193 13.80 -21.78 -18.59
CA LEU A 193 12.52 -22.50 -18.76
C LEU A 193 12.72 -24.01 -18.98
N ASP A 194 13.93 -24.45 -19.30
CA ASP A 194 14.32 -25.86 -19.45
C ASP A 194 14.77 -26.52 -18.13
N SER A 195 15.04 -25.73 -17.09
CA SER A 195 15.50 -26.23 -15.78
C SER A 195 14.35 -26.68 -14.86
N PHE A 196 13.12 -26.26 -15.16
CA PHE A 196 11.89 -26.55 -14.40
C PHE A 196 11.95 -26.18 -12.91
N GLU A 197 12.90 -25.34 -12.50
CA GLU A 197 13.02 -24.86 -11.12
C GLU A 197 11.80 -23.99 -10.76
N THR A 198 11.27 -24.20 -9.56
CA THR A 198 10.19 -23.35 -9.02
C THR A 198 10.76 -21.96 -8.75
N ALA A 199 10.19 -20.94 -9.39
CA ALA A 199 10.61 -19.57 -9.22
C ALA A 199 10.11 -19.02 -7.88
N GLU A 200 11.00 -18.55 -7.01
CA GLU A 200 10.58 -17.85 -5.80
C GLU A 200 9.99 -16.48 -6.14
N SER A 201 8.94 -16.05 -5.43
CA SER A 201 8.37 -14.71 -5.61
C SER A 201 9.25 -13.63 -4.97
N ARG A 202 9.33 -12.46 -5.60
CA ARG A 202 10.01 -11.30 -5.04
C ARG A 202 9.33 -10.83 -3.75
N SER A 203 10.13 -10.63 -2.70
CA SER A 203 9.62 -10.11 -1.44
C SER A 203 9.22 -8.63 -1.54
N ASP A 204 7.98 -8.34 -1.17
CA ASP A 204 7.48 -6.97 -1.03
C ASP A 204 7.72 -6.39 0.39
N LEU A 205 8.52 -7.07 1.21
CA LEU A 205 8.76 -6.72 2.62
C LEU A 205 9.18 -5.25 2.81
N PHE A 206 10.13 -4.74 2.02
CA PHE A 206 10.60 -3.37 2.16
C PHE A 206 9.53 -2.34 1.80
N ARG A 207 8.68 -2.64 0.80
CA ARG A 207 7.51 -1.82 0.45
C ARG A 207 6.47 -1.82 1.57
N THR A 208 6.21 -2.98 2.15
CA THR A 208 5.29 -3.14 3.30
C THR A 208 5.80 -2.40 4.53
N LEU A 209 7.09 -2.55 4.88
CA LEU A 209 7.70 -1.85 6.01
C LEU A 209 7.71 -0.33 5.81
N HIS A 210 7.97 0.15 4.58
CA HIS A 210 7.81 1.57 4.24
C HIS A 210 6.40 2.07 4.59
N ALA A 211 5.36 1.38 4.14
CA ALA A 211 3.97 1.76 4.42
C ALA A 211 3.67 1.76 5.93
N CYS A 212 4.10 0.72 6.65
CA CYS A 212 3.94 0.62 8.10
C CYS A 212 4.63 1.77 8.85
N PHE A 213 5.86 2.12 8.47
CA PHE A 213 6.61 3.20 9.10
C PHE A 213 6.00 4.56 8.79
N MET A 214 5.48 4.80 7.59
CA MET A 214 4.81 6.06 7.24
C MET A 214 3.50 6.22 8.02
N VAL A 215 2.69 5.17 8.15
CA VAL A 215 1.47 5.20 8.98
C VAL A 215 1.83 5.45 10.46
N GLY A 216 2.81 4.72 10.99
CA GLY A 216 3.30 4.92 12.36
C GLY A 216 3.85 6.33 12.60
N ALA A 217 4.55 6.91 11.63
CA ALA A 217 5.12 8.24 11.74
C ALA A 217 4.06 9.34 11.73
N TRP A 218 3.16 9.32 10.73
CA TRP A 218 2.26 10.43 10.44
C TRP A 218 0.91 10.34 11.15
N ILE A 219 0.32 9.14 11.24
CA ILE A 219 -0.98 8.94 11.91
C ILE A 219 -0.76 8.87 13.42
N CYS A 220 0.20 8.06 13.87
CA CYS A 220 0.43 7.84 15.29
C CYS A 220 1.33 8.92 15.91
N ALA A 221 2.64 8.87 15.66
CA ALA A 221 3.63 9.63 16.41
C ALA A 221 3.47 11.16 16.21
N ALA A 222 3.33 11.63 14.97
CA ALA A 222 3.24 13.06 14.67
C ALA A 222 2.00 13.69 15.32
N SER A 223 0.84 13.03 15.18
CA SER A 223 -0.42 13.51 15.72
C SER A 223 -0.40 13.57 17.25
N CYS A 224 0.16 12.55 17.92
CA CYS A 224 0.38 12.56 19.37
C CYS A 224 1.28 13.72 19.81
N GLY A 225 2.42 13.91 19.13
CA GLY A 225 3.38 14.96 19.47
C GLY A 225 2.81 16.39 19.25
N ILE A 226 2.01 16.60 18.21
CA ILE A 226 1.36 17.89 17.92
C ILE A 226 0.27 18.19 18.94
N MET A 227 -0.56 17.20 19.28
CA MET A 227 -1.62 17.34 20.28
C MET A 227 -1.06 17.79 21.64
N VAL A 228 0.01 17.13 22.09
CA VAL A 228 0.70 17.45 23.34
C VAL A 228 1.28 18.87 23.32
N ALA A 229 1.99 19.25 22.25
CA ALA A 229 2.61 20.58 22.14
C ALA A 229 1.59 21.73 22.06
N ARG A 230 0.37 21.46 21.56
CA ARG A 230 -0.67 22.48 21.44
C ARG A 230 -1.40 22.74 22.76
N TYR A 231 -1.88 21.69 23.43
CA TYR A 231 -2.85 21.86 24.53
C TYR A 231 -2.30 21.59 25.93
N PHE A 232 -1.10 21.00 26.06
CA PHE A 232 -0.67 20.45 27.36
C PHE A 232 0.43 21.25 28.06
N LYS A 233 0.78 22.42 27.53
CA LYS A 233 1.80 23.32 28.11
C LYS A 233 1.53 23.72 29.57
N LYS A 234 0.25 23.78 29.98
CA LYS A 234 -0.18 24.22 31.33
C LYS A 234 -0.80 23.08 32.19
N THR A 235 -0.51 21.81 31.89
CA THR A 235 -1.24 20.64 32.45
C THR A 235 -0.43 19.80 33.45
N TRP A 236 0.89 19.93 33.49
CA TRP A 236 1.77 19.20 34.41
C TRP A 236 2.82 20.14 35.02
N LEU A 237 2.37 21.25 35.61
CA LEU A 237 3.28 22.27 36.14
C LEU A 237 3.97 21.82 37.44
N LYS A 238 3.36 20.89 38.18
CA LYS A 238 3.91 20.29 39.42
C LYS A 238 4.94 19.19 39.18
N SER A 239 4.89 18.55 38.01
CA SER A 239 5.75 17.42 37.69
C SER A 239 6.69 17.86 36.58
N ARG A 240 7.97 18.04 36.89
CA ARG A 240 9.03 18.24 35.90
C ARG A 240 9.97 17.06 35.97
N SER A 241 10.33 16.50 34.83
CA SER A 241 11.35 15.46 34.73
C SER A 241 12.64 16.11 34.25
N CYS A 242 13.74 15.94 34.99
CA CYS A 242 15.04 16.50 34.64
C CYS A 242 15.01 18.03 34.39
N GLY A 243 14.21 18.78 35.16
CA GLY A 243 14.10 20.24 35.05
C GLY A 243 13.33 20.75 33.82
N ILE A 244 12.75 19.86 33.02
CA ILE A 244 12.01 20.19 31.80
C ILE A 244 10.53 19.81 31.98
N ASP A 245 9.64 20.60 31.39
CA ASP A 245 8.19 20.34 31.43
C ASP A 245 7.83 19.04 30.68
N GLN A 246 6.92 18.24 31.25
CA GLN A 246 6.53 16.93 30.68
C GLN A 246 6.03 17.00 29.23
N TRP A 247 5.24 18.03 28.91
CA TRP A 247 4.72 18.20 27.54
C TRP A 247 5.86 18.33 26.52
N PHE A 248 6.99 18.95 26.91
CA PHE A 248 8.11 19.17 26.02
C PHE A 248 8.92 17.91 25.82
N HIS A 249 9.09 17.09 26.87
CA HIS A 249 9.66 15.74 26.74
C HIS A 249 8.83 14.86 25.82
N LEU A 250 7.53 14.80 26.06
CA LEU A 250 6.64 13.94 25.28
C LEU A 250 6.53 14.40 23.82
N HIS A 251 6.48 15.70 23.57
CA HIS A 251 6.57 16.25 22.21
C HIS A 251 7.88 15.86 21.52
N ARG A 252 9.03 16.03 22.18
CA ARG A 252 10.35 15.67 21.61
C ARG A 252 10.47 14.18 21.34
N PHE A 253 9.95 13.34 22.24
CA PHE A 253 9.92 11.89 22.06
C PHE A 253 9.15 11.51 20.78
N PHE A 254 7.90 11.99 20.66
CA PHE A 254 7.08 11.68 19.50
C PHE A 254 7.63 12.27 18.19
N MET A 255 8.13 13.50 18.20
CA MET A 255 8.75 14.09 17.00
C MET A 255 10.05 13.37 16.61
N GLY A 256 10.86 12.93 17.58
CA GLY A 256 12.03 12.10 17.32
C GLY A 256 11.66 10.74 16.73
N LEU A 257 10.60 10.12 17.25
CA LEU A 257 10.05 8.88 16.70
C LEU A 257 9.54 9.06 15.26
N THR A 258 8.76 10.12 15.00
CA THR A 258 8.31 10.47 13.64
C THR A 258 9.51 10.62 12.70
N TRP A 259 10.52 11.39 13.10
CA TRP A 259 11.69 11.65 12.27
C TRP A 259 12.46 10.36 11.94
N SER A 260 12.69 9.49 12.94
CA SER A 260 13.35 8.19 12.75
C SER A 260 12.56 7.25 11.84
N LEU A 261 11.24 7.16 12.02
CA LEU A 261 10.38 6.31 11.18
C LEU A 261 10.30 6.82 9.74
N VAL A 262 10.23 8.14 9.53
CA VAL A 262 10.27 8.73 8.18
C VAL A 262 11.59 8.42 7.49
N ILE A 263 12.74 8.56 8.19
CA ILE A 263 14.05 8.20 7.64
C ILE A 263 14.08 6.73 7.22
N ALA A 264 13.74 5.83 8.15
CA ALA A 264 13.76 4.41 7.88
C ALA A 264 12.84 4.05 6.70
N GLY A 265 11.62 4.59 6.68
CA GLY A 265 10.67 4.33 5.61
C GLY A 265 11.15 4.84 4.24
N VAL A 266 11.75 6.03 4.17
CA VAL A 266 12.30 6.58 2.91
C VAL A 266 13.50 5.74 2.42
N VAL A 267 14.40 5.34 3.32
CA VAL A 267 15.55 4.50 2.96
C VAL A 267 15.08 3.15 2.40
N LEU A 268 14.09 2.52 3.04
CA LEU A 268 13.54 1.23 2.61
C LEU A 268 12.92 1.30 1.22
N ILE A 269 12.13 2.35 0.90
CA ILE A 269 11.51 2.45 -0.42
C ILE A 269 12.53 2.80 -1.50
N LEU A 270 13.53 3.64 -1.21
CA LEU A 270 14.60 3.94 -2.16
C LEU A 270 15.45 2.71 -2.46
N TYR A 271 15.71 1.87 -1.45
CA TYR A 271 16.37 0.58 -1.63
C TYR A 271 15.51 -0.35 -2.49
N TYR A 272 14.21 -0.51 -2.17
CA TYR A 272 13.29 -1.36 -2.93
C TYR A 272 13.18 -0.94 -4.41
N LEU A 273 13.23 0.37 -4.71
CA LEU A 273 13.12 0.89 -6.07
C LEU A 273 14.43 0.87 -6.85
N ASN A 274 15.57 0.62 -6.20
CA ASN A 274 16.93 0.82 -6.72
C ASN A 274 17.18 2.27 -7.17
N GLY A 275 16.79 3.24 -6.33
CA GLY A 275 16.95 4.68 -6.58
C GLY A 275 15.68 5.41 -7.03
N TRP A 276 15.84 6.62 -7.56
CA TRP A 276 14.74 7.44 -8.11
C TRP A 276 14.53 7.09 -9.58
N LYS A 277 13.33 6.61 -9.93
CA LYS A 277 12.95 6.30 -11.31
C LYS A 277 11.80 7.20 -11.75
N ASP A 278 11.58 7.30 -13.07
CA ASP A 278 10.53 8.15 -13.63
C ASP A 278 9.17 7.88 -12.98
N LEU A 279 8.54 8.97 -12.56
CA LEU A 279 7.24 8.93 -11.90
C LEU A 279 6.16 8.70 -12.96
N ASP A 280 5.71 7.46 -13.07
CA ASP A 280 4.45 7.14 -13.71
C ASP A 280 3.31 7.96 -13.06
N SER A 281 2.33 8.34 -13.89
CA SER A 281 1.15 9.14 -13.56
C SER A 281 0.53 8.79 -12.20
N ARG A 282 0.33 7.50 -11.88
CA ARG A 282 -0.26 7.05 -10.60
C ARG A 282 0.65 7.16 -9.38
N ASN A 283 1.96 7.02 -9.57
CA ASN A 283 2.92 7.13 -8.47
C ASN A 283 3.23 8.60 -8.15
N LYS A 284 2.90 9.50 -9.07
CA LYS A 284 3.30 10.90 -9.06
C LYS A 284 2.72 11.65 -7.87
N GLU A 285 1.43 11.50 -7.57
CA GLU A 285 0.80 12.21 -6.47
C GLU A 285 1.38 11.79 -5.12
N HIS A 286 1.46 10.47 -4.88
CA HIS A 286 2.04 9.91 -3.66
C HIS A 286 3.49 10.36 -3.46
N ALA A 287 4.33 10.20 -4.49
CA ALA A 287 5.75 10.50 -4.40
C ALA A 287 6.01 12.00 -4.18
N ILE A 288 5.32 12.89 -4.89
CA ILE A 288 5.48 14.34 -4.72
C ILE A 288 5.06 14.76 -3.32
N LEU A 289 3.87 14.36 -2.87
CA LEU A 289 3.38 14.71 -1.53
C LEU A 289 4.29 14.14 -0.43
N GLY A 290 4.75 12.90 -0.59
CA GLY A 290 5.67 12.23 0.33
C GLY A 290 7.03 12.93 0.43
N VAL A 291 7.63 13.31 -0.70
CA VAL A 291 8.92 14.02 -0.72
C VAL A 291 8.79 15.42 -0.13
N VAL A 292 7.74 16.18 -0.49
CA VAL A 292 7.53 17.51 0.09
C VAL A 292 7.29 17.41 1.60
N SER A 293 6.43 16.49 2.04
CA SER A 293 6.17 16.24 3.47
C SER A 293 7.44 15.85 4.22
N THR A 294 8.26 14.96 3.64
CA THR A 294 9.56 14.55 4.20
C THR A 294 10.51 15.74 4.30
N GLY A 295 10.64 16.56 3.25
CA GLY A 295 11.48 17.76 3.28
C GLY A 295 11.09 18.72 4.41
N LEU A 296 9.78 19.00 4.56
CA LEU A 296 9.28 19.82 5.67
C LEU A 296 9.56 19.18 7.04
N CYS A 297 9.42 17.85 7.17
CA CYS A 297 9.77 17.11 8.38
C CYS A 297 11.24 17.30 8.78
N PHE A 298 12.15 17.21 7.81
CA PHE A 298 13.58 17.35 8.05
C PHE A 298 14.00 18.77 8.42
N ILE A 299 13.31 19.79 7.92
CA ILE A 299 13.58 21.19 8.27
C ILE A 299 13.23 21.46 9.76
N GLN A 300 12.28 20.72 10.34
CA GLN A 300 11.75 21.02 11.66
C GLN A 300 12.75 20.96 12.83
N PRO A 301 13.60 19.92 12.96
CA PRO A 301 14.64 19.90 13.97
C PRO A 301 15.62 21.08 13.84
N PHE A 302 16.03 21.45 12.62
CA PHE A 302 16.95 22.58 12.41
C PHE A 302 16.30 23.90 12.81
N MET A 303 15.02 24.10 12.47
CA MET A 303 14.26 25.25 12.96
C MET A 303 14.22 25.28 14.49
N ALA A 304 14.01 24.13 15.13
CA ALA A 304 13.97 24.01 16.58
C ALA A 304 15.32 24.31 17.26
N LEU A 305 16.46 24.06 16.59
CA LEU A 305 17.79 24.47 17.08
C LEU A 305 17.96 26.00 17.07
N CYS A 306 17.35 26.68 16.09
CA CYS A 306 17.30 28.15 16.01
C CYS A 306 16.29 28.78 16.99
N ARG A 307 15.71 28.01 17.92
CA ARG A 307 14.71 28.49 18.89
C ARG A 307 15.33 29.51 19.84
N CYS A 308 14.81 30.74 19.78
CA CYS A 308 15.19 31.81 20.70
C CYS A 308 14.58 31.68 22.11
N SER A 309 15.17 32.39 23.08
CA SER A 309 14.73 32.46 24.48
C SER A 309 13.22 32.79 24.61
N PRO A 310 12.51 32.26 25.63
CA PRO A 310 11.09 32.55 25.88
C PRO A 310 10.70 34.03 25.88
N THR A 311 11.60 34.93 26.27
CA THR A 311 11.37 36.39 26.36
C THR A 311 11.82 37.17 25.14
N HIS A 312 12.37 36.50 24.11
CA HIS A 312 12.95 37.16 22.95
C HIS A 312 11.90 37.68 21.95
N LYS A 313 12.11 38.88 21.37
CA LYS A 313 11.16 39.54 20.46
C LYS A 313 10.78 38.71 19.22
N ARG A 314 11.69 37.86 18.72
CA ARG A 314 11.45 36.98 17.56
C ARG A 314 10.76 35.65 17.91
N ARG A 315 10.44 35.40 19.18
CA ARG A 315 9.79 34.15 19.63
C ARG A 315 8.43 33.91 18.98
N PRO A 316 7.56 34.91 18.76
CA PRO A 316 6.30 34.73 18.04
C PRO A 316 6.51 34.25 16.60
N VAL A 317 7.50 34.80 15.89
CA VAL A 317 7.84 34.41 14.50
C VAL A 317 8.29 32.95 14.46
N PHE A 318 9.20 32.56 15.35
CA PHE A 318 9.61 31.16 15.48
C PHE A 318 8.41 30.24 15.75
N ASN A 319 7.54 30.60 16.71
CA ASN A 319 6.39 29.78 17.06
C ASN A 319 5.44 29.60 15.86
N TRP A 320 5.19 30.66 15.08
CA TRP A 320 4.31 30.60 13.91
C TRP A 320 4.91 29.77 12.78
N LEU A 321 6.19 29.99 12.44
CA LEU A 321 6.88 29.22 11.41
C LEU A 321 6.97 27.75 11.77
N HIS A 322 7.42 27.42 12.99
CA HIS A 322 7.54 26.04 13.46
C HIS A 322 6.19 25.33 13.47
N TRP A 323 5.13 26.03 13.91
CA TRP A 323 3.76 25.53 13.86
C TRP A 323 3.29 25.28 12.42
N PHE A 324 3.44 26.27 11.54
CA PHE A 324 2.95 26.20 10.16
C PHE A 324 3.61 25.06 9.40
N VAL A 325 4.95 25.03 9.35
CA VAL A 325 5.71 23.99 8.66
C VAL A 325 5.35 22.58 9.18
N GLY A 326 5.03 22.46 10.47
CA GLY A 326 4.82 21.16 11.12
C GLY A 326 3.46 20.58 10.81
N ASN A 327 2.44 21.44 10.84
CA ASN A 327 1.09 21.06 10.45
C ASN A 327 1.01 20.82 8.94
N SER A 328 1.70 21.62 8.11
CA SER A 328 1.82 21.37 6.68
C SER A 328 2.48 20.02 6.38
N ALA A 329 3.58 19.67 7.06
CA ALA A 329 4.22 18.37 6.90
C ALA A 329 3.25 17.21 7.22
N GLN A 330 2.52 17.31 8.34
CA GLN A 330 1.56 16.28 8.75
C GLN A 330 0.40 16.14 7.75
N ILE A 331 -0.21 17.24 7.31
CA ILE A 331 -1.32 17.22 6.35
C ILE A 331 -0.89 16.58 5.04
N LEU A 332 0.27 16.99 4.50
CA LEU A 332 0.81 16.42 3.27
C LEU A 332 1.19 14.94 3.44
N GLY A 333 1.68 14.54 4.62
CA GLY A 333 2.00 13.15 4.94
C GLY A 333 0.74 12.26 4.97
N ILE A 334 -0.35 12.74 5.57
CA ILE A 334 -1.64 12.03 5.56
C ILE A 334 -2.21 11.94 4.14
N ALA A 335 -2.11 13.01 3.35
CA ALA A 335 -2.53 13.00 1.95
C ALA A 335 -1.68 12.00 1.12
N ALA A 336 -0.37 11.94 1.35
CA ALA A 336 0.51 10.96 0.72
C ALA A 336 0.11 9.52 1.08
N ILE A 337 -0.28 9.25 2.34
CA ILE A 337 -0.77 7.92 2.77
C ILE A 337 -2.04 7.53 2.00
N TYR A 338 -2.99 8.46 1.79
CA TYR A 338 -4.19 8.19 1.01
C TYR A 338 -3.86 7.68 -0.41
N PHE A 339 -2.99 8.39 -1.14
CA PHE A 339 -2.54 7.92 -2.46
C PHE A 339 -1.71 6.63 -2.38
N GLY A 340 -0.93 6.46 -1.30
CA GLY A 340 -0.13 5.25 -1.07
C GLY A 340 -0.98 3.98 -0.95
N PHE A 341 -2.16 4.06 -0.32
CA PHE A 341 -3.10 2.94 -0.28
C PHE A 341 -3.60 2.53 -1.66
N GLY A 342 -3.82 3.49 -2.56
CA GLY A 342 -4.14 3.21 -3.96
C GLY A 342 -3.02 2.47 -4.70
N LEU A 343 -1.75 2.75 -4.37
CA LEU A 343 -0.59 2.11 -5.02
C LEU A 343 -0.40 0.65 -4.62
N ILE A 344 -0.77 0.29 -3.39
CA ILE A 344 -0.68 -1.09 -2.91
C ILE A 344 -1.96 -1.89 -3.21
N GLY A 345 -2.92 -1.31 -3.94
CA GLY A 345 -4.19 -1.97 -4.25
C GLY A 345 -5.05 -2.24 -3.01
N ALA A 346 -4.93 -1.41 -1.98
CA ALA A 346 -5.72 -1.60 -0.77
C ALA A 346 -7.21 -1.44 -1.07
N PRO A 347 -8.08 -2.18 -0.37
CA PRO A 347 -9.53 -2.07 -0.57
C PRO A 347 -10.03 -0.63 -0.40
N THR A 348 -11.02 -0.25 -1.19
CA THR A 348 -11.56 1.12 -1.20
C THR A 348 -12.11 1.56 0.15
N TRP A 349 -12.58 0.63 0.97
CA TRP A 349 -13.12 0.91 2.30
C TRP A 349 -12.07 1.41 3.30
N VAL A 350 -10.77 1.20 3.05
CA VAL A 350 -9.68 1.71 3.89
C VAL A 350 -9.71 3.24 3.99
N VAL A 351 -10.21 3.90 2.94
CA VAL A 351 -10.43 5.35 2.93
C VAL A 351 -11.37 5.79 4.04
N PHE A 352 -12.37 4.97 4.42
CA PHE A 352 -13.26 5.29 5.55
C PHE A 352 -12.52 5.31 6.88
N ILE A 353 -11.52 4.43 7.09
CA ILE A 353 -10.67 4.49 8.29
C ILE A 353 -9.89 5.81 8.34
N LEU A 354 -9.33 6.25 7.22
CA LEU A 354 -8.64 7.55 7.15
C LEU A 354 -9.59 8.72 7.41
N ILE A 355 -10.81 8.69 6.87
CA ILE A 355 -11.83 9.71 7.14
C ILE A 355 -12.19 9.73 8.63
N ILE A 356 -12.40 8.55 9.24
CA ILE A 356 -12.67 8.43 10.69
C ILE A 356 -11.51 9.00 11.50
N PHE A 357 -10.26 8.72 11.12
CA PHE A 357 -9.08 9.31 11.77
C PHE A 357 -9.10 10.84 11.71
N VAL A 358 -9.29 11.42 10.51
CA VAL A 358 -9.32 12.88 10.33
C VAL A 358 -10.47 13.50 11.12
N ALA A 359 -11.66 12.93 11.08
CA ALA A 359 -12.82 13.39 11.83
C ALA A 359 -12.58 13.33 13.34
N PHE A 360 -12.04 12.22 13.84
CA PHE A 360 -11.66 12.03 15.24
C PHE A 360 -10.61 13.05 15.68
N HIS A 361 -9.55 13.23 14.89
CA HIS A 361 -8.48 14.19 15.17
C HIS A 361 -9.02 15.62 15.26
N CYS A 362 -9.82 16.04 14.27
CA CYS A 362 -10.45 17.36 14.25
C CYS A 362 -11.43 17.56 15.42
N LEU A 363 -12.24 16.56 15.75
CA LEU A 363 -13.18 16.60 16.87
C LEU A 363 -12.44 16.82 18.20
N ILE A 364 -11.37 16.07 18.47
CA ILE A 364 -10.58 16.24 19.69
C ILE A 364 -9.91 17.61 19.72
N HIS A 365 -9.37 18.09 18.59
CA HIS A 365 -8.84 19.45 18.46
C HIS A 365 -9.90 20.50 18.81
N LEU A 366 -11.14 20.35 18.32
CA LEU A 366 -12.25 21.24 18.61
C LEU A 366 -12.60 21.23 20.10
N LEU A 367 -12.81 20.04 20.69
CA LEU A 367 -13.15 19.87 22.10
C LEU A 367 -12.08 20.44 23.03
N LEU A 368 -10.80 20.19 22.74
CA LEU A 368 -9.68 20.75 23.52
C LEU A 368 -9.55 22.27 23.33
N SER A 369 -9.87 22.79 22.15
CA SER A 369 -9.86 24.24 21.90
C SER A 369 -10.98 24.95 22.68
N ILE A 370 -12.20 24.38 22.70
CA ILE A 370 -13.31 24.87 23.53
C ILE A 370 -12.93 24.81 25.01
N GLY A 371 -12.38 23.67 25.46
CA GLY A 371 -11.91 23.50 26.84
C GLY A 371 -10.80 24.49 27.23
N GLN A 372 -9.92 24.85 26.29
CA GLN A 372 -8.90 25.87 26.48
C GLN A 372 -9.53 27.27 26.66
N CYS A 373 -10.49 27.65 25.82
CA CYS A 373 -11.21 28.93 25.96
C CYS A 373 -11.93 29.04 27.32
N ILE A 374 -12.59 27.97 27.76
CA ILE A 374 -13.26 27.91 29.07
C ILE A 374 -12.24 28.01 30.21
N SER A 375 -11.11 27.31 30.09
CA SER A 375 -10.01 27.37 31.07
C SER A 375 -9.46 28.79 31.20
N ASP A 376 -9.21 29.46 30.08
CA ASP A 376 -8.63 30.81 30.06
C ASP A 376 -9.64 31.83 30.64
N SER A 377 -10.93 31.75 30.28
CA SER A 377 -11.99 32.59 30.89
C SER A 377 -12.11 32.40 32.42
N ARG A 378 -12.03 31.16 32.91
CA ARG A 378 -12.02 30.88 34.37
C ARG A 378 -10.78 31.40 35.06
N ALA A 379 -9.63 31.35 34.39
CA ALA A 379 -8.38 31.90 34.93
C ALA A 379 -8.44 33.43 35.06
N GLU A 380 -9.00 34.12 34.06
CA GLU A 380 -9.24 35.56 34.11
C GLU A 380 -10.23 35.94 35.23
N SER A 381 -11.36 35.25 35.33
CA SER A 381 -12.31 35.43 36.43
C SER A 381 -11.66 35.27 37.81
N SER A 382 -10.83 34.23 38.01
CA SER A 382 -10.13 34.03 39.27
C SER A 382 -9.09 35.11 39.58
N SER A 383 -8.49 35.74 38.56
CA SER A 383 -7.53 36.85 38.75
C SER A 383 -8.21 38.17 39.11
N ASN A 384 -9.49 38.35 38.75
CA ASN A 384 -10.29 39.52 39.12
C ASN A 384 -10.87 39.43 40.55
N VAL A 385 -10.70 38.30 41.25
CA VAL A 385 -11.28 38.02 42.59
C VAL A 385 -10.22 38.10 43.70
N TYR A 386 -9.17 38.90 43.56
CA TYR A 386 -8.34 39.24 44.72
C TYR A 386 -9.13 40.22 45.62
N PRO A 387 -9.41 39.88 46.89
CA PRO A 387 -9.85 40.90 47.84
C PRO A 387 -8.71 41.90 48.00
N MET A 388 -8.99 43.20 47.97
CA MET A 388 -8.09 44.22 48.47
C MET A 388 -7.81 43.93 49.95
N LYS A 389 -6.82 43.09 50.23
CA LYS A 389 -6.33 42.85 51.59
C LYS A 389 -5.19 43.82 51.83
N GLU A 390 -5.55 44.87 52.56
CA GLU A 390 -4.74 45.87 53.25
C GLU A 390 -3.48 46.40 52.54
N LEU A 391 -3.63 47.62 52.02
CA LEU A 391 -2.54 48.57 51.82
C LEU A 391 -1.91 48.90 53.17
N ASN A 392 -0.90 48.14 53.59
CA ASN A 392 0.05 48.64 54.57
C ASN A 392 1.50 48.32 54.18
N GLY A 393 2.21 49.42 53.90
CA GLY A 393 3.65 49.62 53.82
C GLY A 393 4.56 48.42 53.57
N SER A 394 4.93 48.19 52.30
CA SER A 394 6.29 47.88 51.85
C SER A 394 6.31 47.81 50.32
N ARG A 395 7.06 48.71 49.68
CA ARG A 395 7.30 48.71 48.23
C ARG A 395 8.30 47.60 47.88
N THR A 396 7.81 46.38 47.79
CA THR A 396 8.50 45.30 47.08
C THR A 396 7.56 44.86 45.97
N PRO A 397 7.92 44.94 44.68
CA PRO A 397 7.11 44.33 43.65
C PRO A 397 7.13 42.83 43.90
N LEU A 398 6.03 42.31 44.47
CA LEU A 398 5.76 40.88 44.50
C LEU A 398 5.81 40.41 43.05
N GLN A 399 6.90 39.73 42.68
CA GLN A 399 6.86 38.81 41.55
C GLN A 399 5.61 37.94 41.73
N PRO A 400 4.76 37.78 40.71
CA PRO A 400 3.67 36.82 40.79
C PRO A 400 4.34 35.49 41.11
N SER A 401 4.08 34.92 42.28
CA SER A 401 4.60 33.60 42.61
C SER A 401 4.20 32.67 41.47
N GLU A 402 5.18 31.98 40.87
CA GLU A 402 4.91 30.94 39.89
C GLU A 402 3.98 29.93 40.56
N LYS A 403 2.68 30.04 40.31
CA LYS A 403 1.70 29.10 40.82
C LYS A 403 2.04 27.76 40.19
N ASN A 404 2.73 26.91 40.95
CA ASN A 404 3.03 25.51 40.64
C ASN A 404 1.74 24.68 40.65
N THR A 405 0.69 25.12 39.98
CA THR A 405 -0.63 24.48 39.95
C THR A 405 -1.11 24.52 38.52
N ASP A 406 -1.56 23.36 38.02
CA ASP A 406 -2.09 23.24 36.66
C ASP A 406 -3.23 24.25 36.41
N ALA A 407 -3.35 24.72 35.17
CA ALA A 407 -4.45 25.62 34.80
C ALA A 407 -5.81 24.93 34.97
N PRO A 408 -6.90 25.68 35.25
CA PRO A 408 -8.26 25.14 35.35
C PRO A 408 -8.59 24.16 34.20
N GLY A 409 -9.32 23.08 34.49
CA GLY A 409 -9.64 22.07 33.47
C GLY A 409 -8.49 21.09 33.12
N ALA A 410 -7.43 21.02 33.93
CA ALA A 410 -6.34 20.05 33.74
C ALA A 410 -6.81 18.58 33.73
N GLY A 411 -7.80 18.23 34.58
CA GLY A 411 -8.40 16.89 34.59
C GLY A 411 -9.06 16.55 33.25
N PHE A 412 -9.88 17.45 32.71
CA PHE A 412 -10.49 17.31 31.38
C PHE A 412 -9.44 17.10 30.29
N ARG A 413 -8.38 17.91 30.26
CA ARG A 413 -7.28 17.76 29.29
C ARG A 413 -6.64 16.37 29.38
N LYS A 414 -6.33 15.90 30.60
CA LYS A 414 -5.71 14.58 30.82
C LYS A 414 -6.60 13.43 30.35
N VAL A 415 -7.91 13.49 30.64
CA VAL A 415 -8.90 12.49 30.19
C VAL A 415 -9.01 12.49 28.65
N MET A 416 -9.11 13.67 28.03
CA MET A 416 -9.15 13.78 26.57
C MET A 416 -7.87 13.25 25.91
N LEU A 417 -6.69 13.46 26.52
CA LEU A 417 -5.44 12.92 26.00
C LEU A 417 -5.43 11.39 26.01
N PHE A 418 -5.93 10.78 27.09
CA PHE A 418 -6.02 9.32 27.19
C PHE A 418 -6.89 8.74 26.07
N PHE A 419 -8.09 9.27 25.88
CA PHE A 419 -8.98 8.83 24.79
C PHE A 419 -8.37 9.11 23.41
N TYR A 420 -7.67 10.24 23.26
CA TYR A 420 -6.98 10.56 22.02
C TYR A 420 -5.90 9.53 21.69
N PHE A 421 -5.03 9.19 22.64
CA PHE A 421 -4.01 8.16 22.43
C PHE A 421 -4.61 6.80 22.16
N LEU A 422 -5.61 6.38 22.93
CA LEU A 422 -6.29 5.11 22.73
C LEU A 422 -6.90 5.01 21.32
N GLY A 423 -7.70 6.01 20.92
CA GLY A 423 -8.31 6.04 19.59
C GLY A 423 -7.27 6.09 18.47
N ASN A 424 -6.24 6.92 18.62
CA ASN A 424 -5.18 7.03 17.62
C ASN A 424 -4.40 5.72 17.45
N PHE A 425 -4.08 5.03 18.55
CA PHE A 425 -3.38 3.75 18.51
C PHE A 425 -4.24 2.64 17.92
N LEU A 426 -5.54 2.59 18.26
CA LEU A 426 -6.47 1.62 17.67
C LEU A 426 -6.63 1.82 16.17
N ILE A 427 -6.80 3.06 15.71
CA ILE A 427 -6.90 3.36 14.28
C ILE A 427 -5.59 3.05 13.56
N THR A 428 -4.45 3.40 14.16
CA THR A 428 -3.13 3.04 13.61
C THR A 428 -2.99 1.52 13.49
N ALA A 429 -3.36 0.76 14.53
CA ALA A 429 -3.31 -0.70 14.49
C ALA A 429 -4.20 -1.28 13.39
N ALA A 430 -5.41 -0.74 13.20
CA ALA A 430 -6.29 -1.16 12.12
C ALA A 430 -5.68 -0.90 10.74
N LEU A 431 -5.07 0.28 10.51
CA LEU A 431 -4.38 0.59 9.26
C LEU A 431 -3.15 -0.30 9.03
N LEU A 432 -2.41 -0.65 10.09
CA LEU A 432 -1.29 -1.58 9.98
C LEU A 432 -1.75 -2.99 9.63
N LEU A 433 -2.85 -3.47 10.24
CA LEU A 433 -3.44 -4.77 9.90
C LEU A 433 -3.83 -4.85 8.43
N VAL A 434 -4.47 -3.81 7.89
CA VAL A 434 -4.82 -3.69 6.47
C VAL A 434 -3.58 -3.79 5.56
N ILE A 435 -2.45 -3.23 5.98
CA ILE A 435 -1.20 -3.24 5.20
C ILE A 435 -0.56 -4.63 5.23
N THR A 436 -0.63 -5.33 6.37
CA THR A 436 0.13 -6.56 6.60
C THR A 436 -0.65 -7.86 6.35
N VAL A 437 -1.98 -7.79 6.34
CA VAL A 437 -2.86 -8.97 6.26
C VAL A 437 -3.77 -8.83 5.04
N ASP A 438 -3.92 -9.90 4.27
CA ASP A 438 -4.82 -9.90 3.12
C ASP A 438 -6.29 -9.85 3.55
N GLU A 439 -7.14 -9.33 2.65
CA GLU A 439 -8.56 -9.12 2.93
C GLU A 439 -9.31 -10.42 3.25
N LYS A 440 -8.91 -11.55 2.66
CA LYS A 440 -9.56 -12.83 2.93
C LYS A 440 -9.31 -13.26 4.37
N THR A 441 -8.06 -13.17 4.84
CA THR A 441 -7.74 -13.44 6.24
C THR A 441 -8.44 -12.46 7.20
N LEU A 442 -8.56 -11.17 6.84
CA LEU A 442 -9.33 -10.22 7.66
C LEU A 442 -10.83 -10.57 7.75
N LYS A 443 -11.42 -11.07 6.66
CA LYS A 443 -12.79 -11.61 6.66
C LYS A 443 -12.90 -12.88 7.52
N GLU A 444 -11.95 -13.81 7.40
CA GLU A 444 -11.90 -15.04 8.20
C GLU A 444 -11.77 -14.74 9.70
N TRP A 445 -11.01 -13.70 10.08
CA TRP A 445 -10.89 -13.25 11.47
C TRP A 445 -12.11 -12.48 11.97
N GLY A 446 -13.12 -12.24 11.12
CA GLY A 446 -14.30 -11.46 11.47
C GLY A 446 -13.97 -10.00 11.79
N VAL A 447 -12.90 -9.45 11.21
CA VAL A 447 -12.56 -8.02 11.33
C VAL A 447 -13.38 -7.18 10.34
N ILE A 448 -13.73 -7.79 9.20
CA ILE A 448 -14.55 -7.21 8.15
C ILE A 448 -15.89 -7.94 8.14
N PHE A 449 -17.00 -7.19 8.21
CA PHE A 449 -18.35 -7.73 8.34
C PHE A 449 -19.24 -7.49 7.11
N TRP A 450 -18.71 -6.87 6.06
CA TRP A 450 -19.43 -6.57 4.82
C TRP A 450 -18.94 -7.44 3.67
N GLU A 451 -19.86 -7.79 2.76
CA GLU A 451 -19.58 -8.60 1.57
C GLU A 451 -18.81 -7.82 0.50
#